data_AF-A0AAW0SC77-F1
#
_entry.id   AF-A0AAW0SC77-F1
#
_cell.length_a   1.000
_cell.length_b   1.000
_cell.length_c   1.000
_cell.angle_alpha   90.00
_cell.angle_beta   90.00
_cell.angle_gamma   90.00
#
_symmetry.space_group_name_H-M   'P 1'
#
loop_
_entity.id
_entity.type
_entity.pdbx_description
1 polymer ?
#
loop_
_entity_poly.entity_id
_entity_poly.type
_entity_poly.pdbx_seq_one_letter_code
_entity_poly.pdbx_strand_id
1 'polypeptide(L)' 'LLRHVFFSIMSSFHVTITTITTTTTTTTTTTTTTTTTTTTITKQTTTTTTTTTTTTTTTTILTKTKHIK' A
#
# COMPACT_ATOMS: atom_id res chain seq x y z
N LEU A 1 20.95 -8.99 51.49
CA LEU A 1 19.59 -9.29 50.98
C LEU A 1 19.06 -8.23 50.01
N LEU A 2 18.93 -6.96 50.42
CA LEU A 2 18.37 -5.87 49.58
C LEU A 2 19.06 -5.68 48.21
N ARG A 3 20.40 -5.78 48.15
CA ARG A 3 21.16 -5.71 46.89
C ARG A 3 20.86 -6.84 45.91
N HIS A 4 20.61 -8.05 46.40
CA HIS A 4 20.25 -9.19 45.55
C HIS A 4 18.83 -9.06 44.99
N VAL A 5 17.91 -8.52 45.80
CA VAL A 5 16.53 -8.23 45.37
C VAL A 5 16.52 -7.13 44.32
N PHE A 6 17.29 -6.05 44.51
CA PHE A 6 17.38 -4.95 43.54
C PHE A 6 18.00 -5.41 42.22
N PHE A 7 19.06 -6.23 42.27
CA PHE A 7 19.69 -6.80 41.09
C PHE A 7 18.77 -7.76 40.35
N SER A 8 17.99 -8.58 41.08
CA SER A 8 17.01 -9.49 40.49
C SER A 8 15.87 -8.72 39.80
N ILE A 9 15.42 -7.61 40.39
CA ILE A 9 14.38 -6.76 39.81
C ILE A 9 14.89 -6.10 38.52
N MET A 10 16.09 -5.50 38.54
CA MET A 10 16.71 -4.92 37.35
C MET A 10 16.96 -5.95 36.24
N SER A 11 17.39 -7.17 36.61
CA SER A 11 17.59 -8.29 35.68
C SER A 11 16.28 -8.87 35.11
N SER A 12 15.12 -8.54 35.69
CA SER A 12 13.82 -9.09 35.27
C SER A 12 13.06 -8.16 34.30
N PHE A 13 13.51 -6.91 34.13
CA PHE A 13 12.86 -5.97 33.23
C PHE A 13 13.11 -6.37 31.78
N HIS A 14 12.05 -6.79 31.10
CA HIS A 14 12.05 -6.99 29.66
C HIS A 14 11.40 -5.77 29.00
N VAL A 15 12.11 -5.12 28.08
CA VAL A 15 11.57 -4.01 27.31
C VAL A 15 11.11 -4.53 25.95
N THR A 16 9.85 -4.26 25.60
CA THR A 16 9.32 -4.60 24.28
C THR A 16 9.23 -3.34 23.43
N ILE A 17 9.90 -3.34 22.28
CA ILE A 17 9.83 -2.25 21.29
C ILE A 17 9.01 -2.75 20.11
N THR A 18 7.94 -2.03 19.78
CA THR A 18 7.12 -2.29 18.59
C THR A 18 7.30 -1.15 17.59
N THR A 19 7.73 -1.50 16.38
CA THR A 19 7.83 -0.58 15.25
C THR A 19 6.70 -0.87 14.28
N ILE A 20 5.98 0.19 13.90
CA ILE A 20 4.91 0.13 12.89
C ILE A 20 5.40 0.93 11.68
N THR A 21 5.46 0.28 10.53
CA THR A 21 5.78 0.92 9.25
C THR A 21 4.56 0.86 8.36
N THR A 22 4.07 2.03 7.96
CA THR A 22 2.95 2.17 7.04
C THR A 22 3.49 2.66 5.71
N THR A 23 3.14 1.96 4.62
CA THR A 23 3.49 2.37 3.27
C THR A 23 2.22 2.43 2.43
N THR A 24 1.97 3.58 1.82
CA THR A 24 0.84 3.78 0.92
C THR A 24 1.39 3.97 -0.49
N THR A 25 0.87 3.19 -1.44
CA THR A 25 1.21 3.29 -2.85
C THR A 25 -0.07 3.53 -3.64
N THR A 26 -0.06 4.61 -4.41
CA THR A 26 -1.17 4.95 -5.31
C THR A 26 -0.70 4.74 -6.74
N THR A 27 -1.46 3.96 -7.51
CA THR A 27 -1.20 3.73 -8.93
C THR A 27 -2.41 4.16 -9.74
N THR A 28 -2.17 5.06 -10.68
CA THR A 28 -3.20 5.54 -11.62
C THR A 28 -2.87 5.01 -13.00
N THR A 29 -3.82 4.32 -13.62
CA THR A 29 -3.71 3.81 -14.98
C THR A 29 -4.80 4.42 -15.84
N THR A 30 -4.39 5.10 -16.91
CA THR A 30 -5.29 5.69 -17.90
C THR A 30 -5.19 4.89 -19.18
N THR A 31 -6.31 4.35 -19.65
CA THR A 31 -6.39 3.61 -20.92
C THR A 31 -7.33 4.36 -21.86
N THR A 32 -6.79 4.77 -23.01
CA THR A 32 -7.54 5.44 -24.07
C THR A 32 -7.72 4.45 -25.22
N THR A 33 -8.96 4.15 -25.56
CA THR A 33 -9.30 3.29 -26.71
C THR A 33 -10.04 4.12 -27.75
N THR A 34 -9.48 4.17 -28.96
CA THR A 34 -10.09 4.84 -30.11
C THR A 34 -10.58 3.79 -31.08
N THR A 35 -11.87 3.82 -31.40
CA THR A 35 -12.50 2.93 -32.38
C THR A 35 -13.04 3.77 -33.53
N THR A 36 -12.58 3.46 -34.74
CA THR A 36 -13.03 4.09 -35.98
C THR A 36 -13.86 3.08 -36.76
N THR A 37 -15.13 3.39 -37.00
CA THR A 37 -16.04 2.57 -37.79
C THR A 37 -16.35 3.31 -39.09
N THR A 38 -16.11 2.64 -40.22
CA THR A 38 -16.41 3.17 -41.55
C THR A 38 -17.50 2.33 -42.18
N THR A 39 -18.63 2.94 -42.52
CA THR A 39 -19.77 2.25 -43.13
C THR A 39 -19.76 2.48 -44.64
N THR A 40 -19.55 1.42 -45.41
CA THR A 40 -19.29 1.49 -46.86
C THR A 40 -20.50 1.92 -47.69
N ILE A 41 -21.71 1.69 -47.19
CA ILE A 41 -22.97 1.98 -47.90
C ILE A 41 -23.26 3.49 -47.93
N THR A 42 -22.93 4.21 -46.85
CA THR A 42 -23.19 5.65 -46.72
C THR A 42 -21.94 6.52 -46.84
N LYS A 43 -20.76 5.92 -47.00
CA LYS A 43 -19.45 6.61 -46.91
C LYS A 43 -19.32 7.47 -45.64
N GLN A 44 -19.97 7.06 -44.54
CA GLN A 44 -19.88 7.75 -43.28
C GLN A 44 -18.78 7.11 -42.42
N THR A 45 -17.90 7.96 -41.90
CA THR A 45 -16.89 7.57 -40.89
C THR A 45 -17.34 8.11 -39.55
N THR A 46 -17.36 7.26 -38.53
CA THR A 46 -17.61 7.67 -37.14
C THR A 46 -16.45 7.22 -36.27
N THR A 47 -15.85 8.18 -35.59
CA THR A 47 -14.76 7.94 -34.64
C THR A 47 -15.31 8.10 -33.24
N THR A 48 -15.19 7.06 -32.42
CA THR A 48 -15.54 7.09 -31.00
C THR A 48 -14.28 6.91 -30.18
N THR A 49 -14.00 7.87 -29.31
CA THR A 49 -12.88 7.80 -28.37
C THR A 49 -13.44 7.60 -26.97
N THR A 50 -13.03 6.53 -26.31
CA THR A 50 -13.39 6.25 -24.92
C THR A 50 -12.13 6.27 -24.06
N THR A 51 -12.13 7.12 -23.04
CA THR A 51 -11.04 7.20 -22.06
C THR A 51 -11.54 6.66 -20.74
N THR A 52 -10.85 5.64 -20.22
CA THR A 52 -11.15 5.06 -18.90
C THR A 52 -9.95 5.29 -17.99
N THR A 53 -10.18 5.91 -16.84
CA THR A 53 -9.16 6.16 -15.81
C THR A 53 -9.50 5.31 -14.60
N THR A 54 -8.56 4.45 -14.19
CA THR A 54 -8.70 3.63 -12.98
C THR A 54 -7.59 4.01 -12.00
N THR A 55 -7.98 4.34 -10.77
CA THR A 55 -7.05 4.66 -9.68
C THR A 55 -7.17 3.58 -8.61
N THR A 56 -6.05 2.95 -8.28
CA THR A 56 -5.97 1.95 -7.21
C THR A 56 -5.03 2.46 -6.12
N THR A 57 -5.50 2.43 -4.88
CA THR A 57 -4.71 2.82 -3.70
C THR A 57 -4.53 1.60 -2.82
N THR A 58 -3.29 1.24 -2.55
CA THR A 58 -2.93 0.11 -1.68
C THR A 58 -2.16 0.63 -0.47
N THR A 59 -2.64 0.30 0.73
CA THR A 59 -1.96 0.59 1.99
C THR A 59 -1.48 -0.70 2.62
N THR A 60 -0.18 -0.79 2.91
CA THR A 60 0.44 -1.92 3.60
C THR A 60 0.89 -1.46 4.99
N ILE A 61 0.55 -2.26 6.00
CA ILE A 61 0.97 -2.05 7.39
C ILE A 61 1.86 -3.22 7.79
N LEU A 62 3.10 -2.91 8.18
CA LEU A 62 4.06 -3.87 8.69
C LEU A 62 4.37 -3.58 10.15
N THR A 63 4.14 -4.56 11.01
CA THR A 63 4.47 -4.47 12.44
C THR A 63 5.66 -5.38 12.74
N LYS A 64 6.67 -4.83 13.41
CA LYS A 64 7.83 -5.58 13.91
C LYS A 64 7.96 -5.36 15.41
N THR A 65 8.06 -6.43 16.19
CA THR A 65 8.27 -6.36 17.63
C THR A 65 9.61 -6.98 18.00
N LYS A 66 10.38 -6.29 18.82
CA LYS A 66 11.67 -6.75 19.34
C LYS A 66 11.64 -6.72 20.87
N HIS A 67 12.00 -7.84 21.48
CA HIS A 67 12.22 -7.92 22.93
C HIS A 67 13.70 -7.65 23.22
N ILE A 68 13.96 -6.69 24.10
CA ILE A 68 15.29 -6.36 24.60
C ILE A 68 15.34 -6.78 26.07
N LYS A 69 16.36 -7.57 26.41
CA LYS A 69 16.70 -8.01 27.76
C LYS A 69 17.82 -7.15 28.30
#